data_AF-A0A7E4WD38-F1
#
_entry.id   AF-A0A7E4WD38-F1
#
_cell.length_a   1.000
_cell.length_b   1.000
_cell.length_c   1.000
_cell.angle_alpha   90.00
_cell.angle_beta   90.00
_cell.angle_gamma   90.00
#
_symmetry.space_group_name_H-M   'P 1'
#
loop_
_entity.id
_entity.type
_entity.pdbx_description
1 polymer ?
#
loop_
_entity_poly.entity_id
_entity_poly.type
_entity_poly.pdbx_seq_one_letter_code
_entity_poly.pdbx_strand_id
1 'polypeptide(L)'
;MMDDAKGLSEVPNNIIVNVMKTIFGLDDVADVLRQAYCSSIEVIIDPIERYMVETLTIDTFCNVAECAWDYYTESMYLQKACGAFLNHNWMEITHSAEFLSLNSEIIKHVMIEANHVVFDQM
;
A
#
# COMPACT_ATOMS: atom_id res chain seq x y z
N MET A 1 -21.35 21.88 3.47
CA MET A 1 -20.22 20.96 3.23
C MET A 1 -20.82 19.70 2.67
N MET A 2 -20.58 19.45 1.38
CA MET A 2 -21.23 18.37 0.64
C MET A 2 -20.70 17.00 1.08
N ASP A 3 -21.62 16.06 1.18
CA ASP A 3 -21.50 14.69 1.71
C ASP A 3 -20.97 13.74 0.60
N ASP A 4 -19.99 14.20 -0.18
CA ASP A 4 -19.61 13.61 -1.48
C ASP A 4 -18.86 12.26 -1.35
N ALA A 5 -18.32 11.96 -0.16
CA ALA A 5 -17.62 10.71 0.12
C ALA A 5 -18.54 9.49 0.25
N LYS A 6 -19.85 9.69 0.50
CA LYS A 6 -20.80 8.56 0.61
C LYS A 6 -20.92 7.77 -0.69
N GLY A 7 -20.83 8.44 -1.84
CA GLY A 7 -21.00 7.80 -3.15
C GLY A 7 -19.93 6.75 -3.46
N LEU A 8 -18.68 6.97 -3.01
CA LEU A 8 -17.59 6.03 -3.26
C LEU A 8 -17.54 4.88 -2.27
N SER A 9 -18.09 5.03 -1.07
CA SER A 9 -18.09 3.97 -0.04
C SER A 9 -18.88 2.72 -0.44
N GLU A 10 -19.80 2.83 -1.40
CA GLU A 10 -20.59 1.70 -1.94
C GLU A 10 -19.96 1.10 -3.20
N VAL A 11 -18.95 1.75 -3.78
CA VAL A 11 -18.27 1.28 -4.99
C VAL A 11 -17.12 0.35 -4.59
N PRO A 12 -17.07 -0.88 -5.12
CA PRO A 12 -15.93 -1.78 -4.89
C PRO A 12 -14.59 -1.14 -5.25
N ASN A 13 -13.59 -1.30 -4.38
CA ASN A 13 -12.26 -0.70 -4.54
C ASN A 13 -11.61 -1.08 -5.88
N ASN A 14 -11.79 -2.32 -6.34
CA ASN A 14 -11.26 -2.78 -7.63
C ASN A 14 -11.84 -2.02 -8.83
N ILE A 15 -13.10 -1.58 -8.76
CA ILE A 15 -13.72 -0.76 -9.81
C ILE A 15 -13.11 0.63 -9.80
N ILE A 16 -12.95 1.24 -8.61
CA ILE A 16 -12.31 2.55 -8.46
C ILE A 16 -10.89 2.51 -9.05
N VAL A 17 -10.08 1.53 -8.65
CA VAL A 17 -8.71 1.35 -9.16
C VAL A 17 -8.70 1.18 -10.68
N ASN A 18 -9.56 0.34 -11.26
CA ASN A 18 -9.59 0.12 -12.71
C ASN A 18 -10.00 1.37 -13.50
N VAL A 19 -10.92 2.16 -12.97
CA VAL A 19 -11.26 3.47 -13.55
C VAL A 19 -10.07 4.41 -13.47
N MET A 20 -9.38 4.47 -12.34
CA MET A 20 -8.20 5.34 -12.18
C MET A 20 -7.02 4.91 -13.04
N LYS A 21 -6.77 3.60 -13.20
CA LYS A 21 -5.83 3.05 -14.20
C LYS A 21 -6.13 3.58 -15.59
N THR A 22 -7.40 3.57 -15.98
CA THR A 22 -7.84 4.07 -17.29
C THR A 22 -7.66 5.59 -17.40
N ILE A 23 -8.04 6.35 -16.37
CA ILE A 23 -7.96 7.83 -16.35
C ILE A 23 -6.49 8.30 -16.40
N PHE A 24 -5.61 7.64 -15.66
CA PHE A 24 -4.19 7.99 -15.60
C PHE A 24 -3.37 7.34 -16.71
N GLY A 25 -3.90 6.32 -17.40
CA GLY A 25 -3.13 5.54 -18.37
C GLY A 25 -2.01 4.73 -17.72
N LEU A 26 -2.29 4.16 -16.54
CA LEU A 26 -1.33 3.41 -15.72
C LEU A 26 -1.82 1.99 -15.49
N ASP A 27 -0.94 1.00 -15.59
CA ASP A 27 -1.29 -0.41 -15.39
C ASP A 27 -0.98 -0.91 -13.98
N ASP A 28 0.02 -0.34 -13.30
CA ASP A 28 0.40 -0.69 -11.93
C ASP A 28 -0.44 0.12 -10.91
N VAL A 29 -0.92 -0.56 -9.86
CA VAL A 29 -1.71 0.09 -8.81
C VAL A 29 -0.86 1.02 -7.92
N ALA A 30 0.41 0.71 -7.69
CA ALA A 30 1.32 1.57 -6.94
C ALA A 30 1.53 2.90 -7.68
N ASP A 31 1.65 2.86 -9.01
CA ASP A 31 1.76 4.07 -9.82
C ASP A 31 0.46 4.88 -9.83
N VAL A 32 -0.70 4.20 -9.81
CA VAL A 32 -2.00 4.88 -9.65
C VAL A 32 -2.08 5.58 -8.30
N LEU A 33 -1.60 4.96 -7.22
CA LEU A 33 -1.55 5.59 -5.90
C LEU A 33 -0.62 6.80 -5.91
N ARG A 34 0.59 6.66 -6.48
CA ARG A 34 1.54 7.78 -6.65
C ARG A 34 0.91 8.95 -7.40
N GLN A 35 0.24 8.67 -8.51
CA GLN A 35 -0.43 9.69 -9.31
C GLN A 35 -1.59 10.34 -8.54
N ALA A 36 -2.34 9.57 -7.73
CA ALA A 36 -3.40 10.11 -6.88
C ALA A 36 -2.86 11.11 -5.85
N TYR A 37 -1.76 10.77 -5.17
CA TYR A 37 -1.07 11.67 -4.25
C TYR A 37 -0.51 12.91 -4.96
N CYS A 38 0.19 12.73 -6.08
CA CYS A 38 0.75 13.84 -6.86
C CYS A 38 -0.33 14.79 -7.40
N SER A 39 -1.53 14.27 -7.68
CA SER A 39 -2.67 15.04 -8.17
C SER A 39 -3.57 15.57 -7.04
N SER A 40 -3.22 15.29 -5.78
CA SER A 40 -4.00 15.63 -4.58
C SER A 40 -5.47 15.19 -4.65
N ILE A 41 -5.73 14.00 -5.20
CA ILE A 41 -7.07 13.43 -5.29
C ILE A 41 -7.32 12.56 -4.06
N GLU A 42 -7.55 13.20 -2.91
CA GLU A 42 -7.64 12.52 -1.62
C GLU A 42 -8.74 11.44 -1.56
N VAL A 43 -9.85 11.66 -2.27
CA VAL A 43 -11.04 10.80 -2.18
C VAL A 43 -10.83 9.37 -2.72
N ILE A 44 -9.79 9.13 -3.52
CA ILE A 44 -9.48 7.81 -4.10
C ILE A 44 -8.30 7.11 -3.40
N ILE A 45 -7.54 7.82 -2.55
CA ILE A 45 -6.36 7.27 -1.88
C ILE A 45 -6.75 6.07 -1.01
N ASP A 46 -7.69 6.27 -0.08
CA ASP A 46 -8.20 5.22 0.80
C ASP A 46 -8.68 3.96 0.04
N PRO A 47 -9.53 4.07 -1.01
CA PRO A 47 -9.89 2.92 -1.85
C PRO A 47 -8.71 2.21 -2.50
N ILE A 48 -7.73 2.96 -3.03
CA ILE A 48 -6.55 2.38 -3.69
C ILE A 48 -5.70 1.63 -2.66
N GLU A 49 -5.43 2.23 -1.51
CA GLU A 49 -4.66 1.59 -0.44
C GLU A 49 -5.33 0.31 0.04
N ARG A 50 -6.65 0.34 0.29
CA ARG A 50 -7.42 -0.85 0.67
C ARG A 50 -7.31 -1.96 -0.37
N TYR A 51 -7.42 -1.62 -1.65
CA TYR A 51 -7.24 -2.60 -2.72
C TYR A 51 -5.83 -3.18 -2.75
N MET A 52 -4.80 -2.35 -2.56
CA MET A 52 -3.40 -2.81 -2.49
C MET A 52 -3.18 -3.79 -1.33
N VAL A 53 -3.80 -3.55 -0.17
CA VAL A 53 -3.75 -4.48 0.98
C VAL A 53 -4.55 -5.76 0.71
N GLU A 54 -5.76 -5.65 0.17
CA GLU A 54 -6.63 -6.79 -0.17
C GLU A 54 -6.00 -7.73 -1.20
N THR A 55 -5.15 -7.19 -2.08
CA THR A 55 -4.48 -7.93 -3.16
C THR A 55 -2.98 -8.11 -2.91
N LEU A 56 -2.50 -7.84 -1.69
CA LEU A 56 -1.10 -7.96 -1.33
C LEU A 56 -0.66 -9.44 -1.40
N THR A 57 0.42 -9.68 -2.12
CA THR A 57 1.06 -11.00 -2.27
C THR A 57 2.55 -10.86 -2.01
N ILE A 58 3.26 -11.99 -1.90
CA ILE A 58 4.72 -11.98 -1.78
C ILE A 58 5.36 -11.30 -2.99
N ASP A 59 4.86 -11.59 -4.19
CA ASP A 59 5.38 -11.05 -5.45
C ASP A 59 5.14 -9.54 -5.59
N THR A 60 4.08 -9.00 -4.97
CA THR A 60 3.77 -7.57 -5.02
C THR A 60 4.28 -6.80 -3.81
N PHE A 61 4.80 -7.51 -2.79
CA PHE A 61 5.15 -6.94 -1.50
C PHE A 61 6.15 -5.78 -1.60
N CYS A 62 7.25 -5.98 -2.32
CA CYS A 62 8.34 -5.00 -2.38
C CYS A 62 7.86 -3.69 -3.03
N ASN A 63 7.12 -3.77 -4.13
CA ASN A 63 6.51 -2.60 -4.78
C ASN A 63 5.54 -1.85 -3.85
N VAL A 64 4.70 -2.57 -3.09
CA VAL A 64 3.81 -1.93 -2.10
C VAL A 64 4.59 -1.29 -0.96
N ALA A 65 5.66 -1.93 -0.48
CA ALA A 65 6.53 -1.38 0.57
C ALA A 65 7.25 -0.11 0.10
N GLU A 66 7.72 -0.06 -1.15
CA GLU A 66 8.27 1.15 -1.76
C GLU A 66 7.22 2.26 -1.85
N CYS A 67 6.01 1.93 -2.31
CA CYS A 67 4.93 2.91 -2.39
C CYS A 67 4.51 3.45 -1.01
N ALA A 68 4.49 2.60 0.02
CA ALA A 68 4.19 3.00 1.40
C ALA A 68 5.28 3.93 1.97
N TRP A 69 6.53 3.76 1.52
CA TRP A 69 7.65 4.62 1.89
C TRP A 69 7.62 5.98 1.17
N ASP A 70 7.28 5.99 -0.13
CA ASP A 70 7.16 7.22 -0.93
C ASP A 70 6.20 8.24 -0.27
N TYR A 71 5.19 7.75 0.45
CA TYR A 71 4.18 8.54 1.17
C TYR A 71 4.16 8.20 2.66
N TYR A 72 5.34 8.09 3.27
CA TYR A 72 5.50 7.67 4.66
C TYR A 72 4.68 8.50 5.68
N THR A 73 4.47 9.80 5.43
CA THR A 73 3.70 10.64 6.36
C THR A 73 2.19 10.53 6.16
N GLU A 74 1.74 10.05 5.00
CA GLU A 74 0.36 10.08 4.54
C GLU A 74 -0.28 8.69 4.53
N SER A 75 0.51 7.62 4.35
CA SER A 75 0.04 6.24 4.14
C SER A 75 0.34 5.33 5.33
N MET A 76 -0.09 5.72 6.53
CA MET A 76 0.12 4.90 7.74
C MET A 76 -0.57 3.53 7.64
N TYR A 77 -1.67 3.44 6.90
CA TYR A 77 -2.39 2.19 6.70
C TYR A 77 -1.58 1.18 5.89
N LEU A 78 -0.99 1.57 4.75
CA LEU A 78 -0.12 0.67 3.97
C LEU A 78 1.11 0.23 4.73
N GLN A 79 1.72 1.12 5.51
CA GLN A 79 2.92 0.77 6.30
C GLN A 79 2.64 -0.33 7.32
N LYS A 80 1.54 -0.18 8.07
CA LYS A 80 1.12 -1.20 9.04
C LYS A 80 0.75 -2.50 8.35
N ALA A 81 0.09 -2.43 7.20
CA ALA A 81 -0.23 -3.60 6.40
C ALA A 81 1.04 -4.32 5.90
N CYS A 82 2.05 -3.59 5.42
CA CYS A 82 3.34 -4.15 5.02
C CYS A 82 4.07 -4.80 6.19
N GLY A 83 4.11 -4.14 7.36
CA GLY A 83 4.70 -4.71 8.57
C GLY A 83 4.02 -6.01 8.99
N ALA A 84 2.69 -6.02 9.03
CA ALA A 84 1.91 -7.22 9.35
C ALA A 84 2.15 -8.33 8.33
N PHE A 85 2.15 -8.02 7.04
CA PHE A 85 2.35 -9.00 5.98
C PHE A 85 3.77 -9.58 5.99
N LEU A 86 4.79 -8.75 6.24
CA LEU A 86 6.16 -9.22 6.44
C LEU A 86 6.26 -10.18 7.62
N ASN A 87 5.59 -9.88 8.74
CA ASN A 87 5.60 -10.75 9.92
C ASN A 87 5.05 -12.15 9.60
N HIS A 88 3.93 -12.22 8.87
CA HIS A 88 3.31 -13.49 8.50
C HIS A 88 4.11 -14.29 7.47
N ASN A 89 4.85 -13.62 6.58
CA ASN A 89 5.56 -14.24 5.45
C ASN A 89 7.08 -14.08 5.55
N TRP A 90 7.59 -13.94 6.78
CA TRP A 90 8.98 -13.54 7.07
C TRP A 90 10.01 -14.30 6.24
N MET A 91 9.94 -15.64 6.28
CA MET A 91 10.92 -16.49 5.62
C MET A 91 10.90 -16.32 4.11
N GLU A 92 9.73 -16.23 3.50
CA GLU A 92 9.59 -16.17 2.04
C GLU A 92 10.02 -14.80 1.50
N ILE A 93 9.66 -13.72 2.20
CA ILE A 93 10.00 -12.36 1.77
C ILE A 93 11.47 -12.05 2.00
N THR A 94 12.01 -12.30 3.20
CA THR A 94 13.38 -11.86 3.56
C THR A 94 14.48 -12.59 2.80
N HIS A 95 14.17 -13.73 2.18
CA HIS A 95 15.10 -14.48 1.32
C HIS A 95 14.92 -14.18 -0.17
N SER A 96 13.91 -13.38 -0.55
CA SER A 96 13.70 -12.98 -1.94
C SER A 96 14.78 -11.99 -2.39
N ALA A 97 15.22 -12.12 -3.64
CA ALA A 97 16.18 -11.19 -4.23
C ALA A 97 15.63 -9.76 -4.30
N GLU A 98 14.32 -9.63 -4.52
CA GLU A 98 13.63 -8.34 -4.62
C GLU A 98 13.67 -7.60 -3.28
N PHE A 99 13.35 -8.27 -2.17
CA PHE A 99 13.42 -7.68 -0.84
C PHE A 99 14.85 -7.26 -0.48
N LEU A 100 15.84 -8.11 -0.81
CA LEU A 100 17.26 -7.80 -0.56
C LEU A 100 17.79 -6.67 -1.45
N SER A 101 17.07 -6.32 -2.52
CA SER A 101 17.40 -5.20 -3.40
C SER A 101 16.75 -3.87 -3.00
N LEU A 102 15.81 -3.89 -2.04
CA LEU A 102 15.16 -2.68 -1.54
C LEU A 102 16.17 -1.73 -0.88
N ASN A 103 15.83 -0.44 -0.91
CA ASN A 103 16.56 0.57 -0.15
C ASN A 103 16.59 0.19 1.35
N SER A 104 17.74 0.33 1.99
CA SER A 104 17.95 -0.07 3.39
C SER A 104 17.02 0.65 4.37
N GLU A 105 16.62 1.89 4.09
CA GLU A 105 15.66 2.61 4.94
C GLU A 105 14.25 2.01 4.82
N ILE A 106 13.85 1.53 3.64
CA ILE A 106 12.56 0.84 3.44
C ILE A 106 12.57 -0.47 4.22
N ILE A 107 13.64 -1.27 4.09
CA ILE A 107 13.80 -2.52 4.84
C ILE A 107 13.68 -2.25 6.35
N LYS A 108 14.43 -1.27 6.86
CA LYS A 108 14.41 -0.90 8.27
C LYS A 108 13.01 -0.48 8.72
N HIS A 109 12.32 0.31 7.91
CA HIS A 109 10.99 0.83 8.25
C HIS A 109 9.95 -0.30 8.35
N VAL A 110 9.88 -1.14 7.33
CA VAL A 110 8.98 -2.30 7.32
C VAL A 110 9.30 -3.27 8.45
N MET A 111 10.58 -3.47 8.79
CA MET A 111 10.97 -4.29 9.95
C MET A 111 10.52 -3.68 11.29
N ILE A 112 10.50 -2.35 11.43
CA ILE A 112 9.97 -1.69 12.64
C ILE A 112 8.47 -1.96 12.75
N GLU A 113 7.72 -1.74 11.68
CA GLU A 113 6.26 -2.00 11.67
C GLU A 113 5.95 -3.48 11.92
N ALA A 114 6.73 -4.40 11.34
CA ALA A 114 6.59 -5.84 11.59
C ALA A 114 6.81 -6.22 13.06
N ASN A 115 7.67 -5.48 13.78
CA ASN A 115 7.86 -5.68 15.21
C ASN A 115 6.72 -5.05 16.04
N HIS A 116 6.17 -3.90 15.64
CA HIS A 116 5.03 -3.29 16.32
C HIS A 116 3.80 -4.20 16.33
N VAL A 117 3.55 -4.95 15.24
CA VAL A 117 2.44 -5.90 15.14
C VAL A 117 2.54 -7.04 16.18
N VAL A 118 3.77 -7.43 16.57
CA VAL A 118 3.98 -8.46 17.60
C VAL A 118 3.57 -7.96 18.99
N PHE A 119 3.77 -6.68 19.28
CA PHE A 119 3.47 -6.11 20.60
C PHE A 119 2.00 -5.82 20.83
N ASP A 120 1.21 -5.56 19.78
CA ASP A 120 -0.24 -5.36 19.91
C ASP A 120 -1.03 -6.68 20.11
N GLN A 121 -0.37 -7.84 19.95
CA GLN A 121 -0.97 -9.17 20.11
C GLN A 121 -0.57 -9.90 21.41
N MET A 122 0.29 -9.31 22.26
CA MET A 122 0.72 -9.85 23.57
C MET A 122 0.05 -9.13 24.73
#